data_AF-A0A1G1R380-F1
#
_entry.id   AF-A0A1G1R380-F1
#
_cell.length_a   1.000
_cell.length_b   1.000
_cell.length_c   1.000
_cell.angle_alpha   90.00
_cell.angle_beta   90.00
_cell.angle_gamma   90.00
#
_symmetry.space_group_name_H-M   'P 1'
#
loop_
_entity.id
_entity.type
_entity.pdbx_description
1 polymer ?
#
loop_
_entity_poly.entity_id
_entity_poly.type
_entity_poly.pdbx_seq_one_letter_code
_entity_poly.pdbx_strand_id
1 'polypeptide(L)'
;MLQALNIYQKLRNDKTYYTVQKKLADFLLSLQDSSDGGIKGSKSDTWKSTEHNIIAYCAIRNFGRLNNVSSYTTSAEKIKTFLTGSSIWNGERFNRGKNDSTKVVDVQALGVLLLGSSYSKALTWAEKNLKLSKTYNSQAVAGFDFDSNLDTVWLEGTLQMALSFYKSNNTSNGDTYYNEALKTVQSDGSIILATNKGTAGDSWTLQAWRAIAPTSWLIFYNLKFSPLVLY
;
A
#
# COMPACT_ATOMS: atom_id res chain seq x y z
N MET A 1 -4.19 11.59 -0.14
CA MET A 1 -5.12 12.69 0.24
C MET A 1 -6.57 12.41 -0.17
N LEU A 2 -6.91 12.28 -1.46
CA LEU A 2 -8.31 12.10 -1.91
C LEU A 2 -9.05 10.98 -1.17
N GLN A 3 -8.43 9.80 -1.03
CA GLN A 3 -9.05 8.68 -0.31
C GLN A 3 -9.33 8.99 1.17
N ALA A 4 -8.44 9.71 1.86
CA ALA A 4 -8.66 10.12 3.25
C ALA A 4 -9.86 11.08 3.36
N LEU A 5 -9.98 12.05 2.44
CA LEU A 5 -11.13 12.95 2.38
C LEU A 5 -12.43 12.21 2.04
N ASN A 6 -12.38 11.19 1.17
CA ASN A 6 -13.54 10.36 0.89
C ASN A 6 -13.99 9.57 2.14
N ILE A 7 -13.04 8.97 2.87
CA ILE A 7 -13.33 8.30 4.15
C ILE A 7 -13.94 9.28 5.15
N TYR A 8 -13.38 10.49 5.27
CA TYR A 8 -13.94 11.54 6.12
C TYR A 8 -15.39 11.86 5.74
N GLN A 9 -15.66 12.15 4.45
CA GLN A 9 -17.02 12.42 3.95
C GLN A 9 -17.96 11.26 4.27
N LYS A 10 -17.53 10.01 4.06
CA LYS A 10 -18.35 8.82 4.34
C LYS A 10 -18.69 8.69 5.82
N LEU A 11 -17.72 8.88 6.70
CA LEU A 11 -17.89 8.70 8.15
C LEU A 11 -18.66 9.86 8.81
N ARG A 12 -18.47 11.08 8.32
CA ARG A 12 -19.11 12.28 8.88
C ARG A 12 -20.40 12.67 8.17
N ASN A 13 -20.69 12.04 7.03
CA ASN A 13 -21.75 12.48 6.11
C ASN A 13 -21.60 13.98 5.77
N ASP A 14 -20.35 14.42 5.57
CA ASP A 14 -19.99 15.83 5.46
C ASP A 14 -19.26 16.12 4.13
N LYS A 15 -19.76 17.10 3.38
CA LYS A 15 -19.23 17.51 2.07
C LYS A 15 -18.35 18.75 2.11
N THR A 16 -17.89 19.17 3.30
CA THR A 16 -17.00 20.34 3.50
C THR A 16 -15.81 20.35 2.52
N TYR A 17 -15.23 19.20 2.20
CA TYR A 17 -14.08 19.08 1.31
C TYR A 17 -14.40 18.70 -0.14
N TYR A 18 -15.68 18.72 -0.55
CA TYR A 18 -16.10 18.25 -1.87
C TYR A 18 -15.32 18.90 -3.02
N THR A 19 -15.16 20.24 -2.99
CA THR A 19 -14.44 20.97 -4.04
C THR A 19 -12.99 20.50 -4.17
N VAL A 20 -12.32 20.20 -3.04
CA VAL A 20 -10.94 19.68 -3.04
C VAL A 20 -10.91 18.24 -3.54
N GLN A 21 -11.83 17.40 -3.08
CA GLN A 21 -11.95 16.01 -3.55
C GLN A 21 -12.13 15.95 -5.07
N LYS A 22 -13.05 16.76 -5.61
CA LYS A 22 -13.29 16.81 -7.05
C LYS A 22 -12.03 17.23 -7.82
N LYS A 23 -11.34 18.29 -7.39
CA LYS A 23 -10.10 18.75 -8.03
C LYS A 23 -9.01 17.66 -8.02
N LEU A 24 -8.87 16.93 -6.91
CA LEU A 24 -7.92 15.82 -6.82
C LEU A 24 -8.31 14.65 -7.74
N ALA A 25 -9.60 14.30 -7.80
CA ALA A 25 -10.10 13.25 -8.68
C ALA A 25 -9.89 13.62 -10.16
N ASP A 26 -10.22 14.85 -10.55
CA ASP A 26 -9.99 15.39 -11.89
C ASP A 26 -8.51 15.37 -12.27
N PHE A 27 -7.64 15.79 -11.34
CA PHE A 27 -6.19 15.76 -11.56
C PHE A 27 -5.70 14.34 -11.82
N LEU A 28 -6.08 13.36 -10.98
CA LEU A 28 -5.68 11.97 -11.18
C LEU A 28 -6.19 11.43 -12.53
N LEU A 29 -7.43 11.74 -12.92
CA LEU A 29 -7.97 11.31 -14.22
C LEU A 29 -7.30 12.00 -15.40
N SER A 30 -6.75 13.21 -15.23
CA SER A 30 -5.94 13.85 -16.28
C SER A 30 -4.64 13.10 -16.60
N LEU A 31 -4.23 12.18 -15.71
CA LEU A 31 -3.06 11.32 -15.87
C LEU A 31 -3.42 9.91 -16.37
N GLN A 32 -4.71 9.59 -16.51
CA GLN A 32 -5.17 8.29 -16.99
C GLN A 32 -4.77 8.10 -18.46
N ASP A 33 -4.06 7.01 -18.73
CA ASP A 33 -3.71 6.61 -20.07
C ASP A 33 -4.93 6.00 -20.78
N SER A 34 -5.26 6.51 -21.95
CA SER A 34 -6.39 6.05 -22.75
C SER A 34 -6.19 4.64 -23.32
N SER A 35 -4.94 4.18 -23.45
CA SER A 35 -4.61 2.88 -24.07
C SER A 35 -4.87 1.68 -23.16
N ASP A 36 -4.62 1.80 -21.85
CA ASP A 36 -4.73 0.69 -20.90
C ASP A 36 -5.45 1.05 -19.59
N GLY A 37 -5.83 2.31 -19.39
CA GLY A 37 -6.57 2.76 -18.21
C GLY A 37 -5.73 3.06 -16.97
N GLY A 38 -4.43 2.76 -16.98
CA GLY A 38 -3.54 3.04 -15.87
C GLY A 38 -3.20 4.52 -15.72
N ILE A 39 -2.91 4.95 -14.50
CA ILE A 39 -2.45 6.29 -14.13
C ILE A 39 -0.93 6.39 -14.33
N LYS A 40 -0.50 7.38 -15.13
CA LYS A 40 0.90 7.72 -15.36
C LYS A 40 1.50 8.47 -14.18
N GLY A 41 2.82 8.41 -14.04
CA GLY A 41 3.57 9.14 -13.01
C GLY A 41 3.34 10.66 -13.05
N SER A 42 3.26 11.21 -14.26
CA SER A 42 2.93 12.61 -14.51
C SER A 42 2.37 12.77 -15.94
N LYS A 43 2.14 14.02 -16.37
CA LYS A 43 1.70 14.31 -17.74
C LYS A 43 2.76 13.95 -18.78
N SER A 44 4.04 14.14 -18.44
CA SER A 44 5.20 13.90 -19.30
C SER A 44 5.75 12.48 -19.20
N ASP A 45 5.45 11.77 -18.12
CA ASP A 45 5.92 10.40 -17.93
C ASP A 45 5.09 9.39 -18.72
N THR A 46 5.74 8.28 -19.07
CA THR A 46 5.11 7.09 -19.64
C THR A 46 5.07 5.91 -18.65
N TRP A 47 5.86 5.98 -17.58
CA TRP A 47 5.89 4.95 -16.54
C TRP A 47 4.63 4.99 -15.66
N LYS A 48 4.27 3.83 -15.11
CA LYS A 48 3.09 3.63 -14.27
C LYS A 48 3.45 2.74 -13.09
N SER A 49 3.37 3.30 -11.88
CA SER A 49 3.58 2.56 -10.62
C SER A 49 2.33 1.78 -10.22
N THR A 50 2.50 0.54 -9.78
CA THR A 50 1.41 -0.29 -9.24
C THR A 50 0.83 0.33 -7.98
N GLU A 51 1.68 0.83 -7.07
CA GLU A 51 1.25 1.51 -5.84
C GLU A 51 0.36 2.73 -6.16
N HIS A 52 0.82 3.58 -7.09
CA HIS A 52 0.05 4.77 -7.50
C HIS A 52 -1.34 4.39 -8.02
N ASN A 53 -1.41 3.31 -8.81
CA ASN A 53 -2.65 2.82 -9.40
C ASN A 53 -3.58 2.18 -8.36
N ILE A 54 -3.05 1.45 -7.37
CA ILE A 54 -3.81 0.92 -6.23
C ILE A 54 -4.53 2.07 -5.50
N ILE A 55 -3.78 3.10 -5.13
CA ILE A 55 -4.33 4.25 -4.40
C ILE A 55 -5.32 5.03 -5.28
N ALA A 56 -4.99 5.26 -6.56
CA ALA A 56 -5.85 5.98 -7.49
C ALA A 56 -7.17 5.26 -7.73
N TYR A 57 -7.15 3.94 -7.96
CA TYR A 57 -8.36 3.14 -8.11
C TYR A 57 -9.30 3.31 -6.90
N CYS A 58 -8.77 3.08 -5.70
CA CYS A 58 -9.52 3.20 -4.45
C CYS A 58 -10.13 4.61 -4.31
N ALA A 59 -9.32 5.64 -4.48
CA ALA A 59 -9.72 7.03 -4.29
C ALA A 59 -10.76 7.51 -5.32
N ILE A 60 -10.56 7.21 -6.60
CA ILE A 60 -11.44 7.66 -7.69
C ILE A 60 -12.78 6.92 -7.62
N ARG A 61 -12.76 5.59 -7.40
CA ARG A 61 -13.98 4.79 -7.29
C ARG A 61 -14.86 5.27 -6.15
N ASN A 62 -14.27 5.46 -4.97
CA ASN A 62 -14.97 5.91 -3.78
C ASN A 62 -15.54 7.33 -3.96
N PHE A 63 -14.79 8.24 -4.59
CA PHE A 63 -15.28 9.58 -4.92
C PHE A 63 -16.52 9.51 -5.83
N GLY A 64 -16.45 8.71 -6.90
CA GLY A 64 -17.56 8.52 -7.83
C GLY A 64 -18.81 7.96 -7.15
N ARG A 65 -18.67 6.96 -6.28
CA ARG A 65 -19.80 6.36 -5.55
C ARG A 65 -20.39 7.28 -4.49
N LEU A 66 -19.56 7.99 -3.71
CA LEU A 66 -20.05 8.93 -2.68
C LEU A 66 -20.87 10.09 -3.26
N ASN A 67 -20.55 10.48 -4.48
CA ASN A 67 -21.13 11.66 -5.11
C ASN A 67 -22.07 11.30 -6.28
N ASN A 68 -22.36 10.02 -6.48
CA ASN A 68 -23.23 9.50 -7.55
C ASN A 68 -22.82 9.98 -8.95
N VAL A 69 -21.51 9.98 -9.24
CA VAL A 69 -20.97 10.40 -10.54
C VAL A 69 -20.31 9.21 -11.24
N SER A 70 -21.07 8.61 -12.17
CA SER A 70 -20.71 7.35 -12.82
C SER A 70 -19.44 7.41 -13.68
N SER A 71 -19.09 8.58 -14.23
CA SER A 71 -17.88 8.75 -15.04
C SER A 71 -16.60 8.40 -14.25
N TYR A 72 -16.51 8.78 -12.97
CA TYR A 72 -15.36 8.43 -12.12
C TYR A 72 -15.33 6.93 -11.84
N THR A 73 -16.47 6.29 -11.58
CA THR A 73 -16.50 4.82 -11.37
C THR A 73 -16.10 4.08 -12.64
N THR A 74 -16.55 4.53 -13.82
CA THR A 74 -16.14 3.95 -15.10
C THR A 74 -14.64 4.08 -15.32
N SER A 75 -14.05 5.25 -15.05
CA SER A 75 -12.60 5.42 -15.13
C SER A 75 -11.86 4.58 -14.10
N ALA A 76 -12.39 4.42 -12.88
CA ALA A 76 -11.78 3.55 -11.88
C ALA A 76 -11.75 2.08 -12.33
N GLU A 77 -12.81 1.56 -12.94
CA GLU A 77 -12.80 0.18 -13.43
C GLU A 77 -11.75 -0.04 -14.53
N LYS A 78 -11.39 0.98 -15.32
CA LYS A 78 -10.23 0.89 -16.23
C LYS A 78 -8.91 0.74 -15.48
N ILE A 79 -8.72 1.46 -14.36
CA ILE A 79 -7.55 1.31 -13.49
C ILE A 79 -7.51 -0.09 -12.88
N LYS A 80 -8.67 -0.64 -12.48
CA LYS A 80 -8.76 -2.01 -11.98
C LYS A 80 -8.30 -3.01 -13.05
N THR A 81 -8.80 -2.89 -14.28
CA THR A 81 -8.37 -3.74 -15.40
C THR A 81 -6.86 -3.69 -15.59
N PHE A 82 -6.25 -2.50 -15.53
CA PHE A 82 -4.80 -2.33 -15.56
C PHE A 82 -4.10 -3.09 -14.41
N LEU A 83 -4.55 -2.92 -13.16
CA LEU A 83 -3.99 -3.58 -11.97
C LEU A 83 -4.08 -5.11 -12.04
N THR A 84 -5.16 -5.64 -12.61
CA THR A 84 -5.38 -7.09 -12.72
C THR A 84 -4.79 -7.71 -13.98
N GLY A 85 -4.28 -6.89 -14.91
CA GLY A 85 -3.66 -7.34 -16.15
C GLY A 85 -2.26 -7.92 -15.93
N SER A 86 -1.81 -8.75 -16.88
CA SER A 86 -0.54 -9.50 -16.80
C SER A 86 0.72 -8.63 -16.66
N SER A 87 0.66 -7.37 -17.09
CA SER A 87 1.77 -6.41 -16.92
C SER A 87 1.99 -6.02 -15.46
N ILE A 88 0.97 -6.16 -14.60
CA ILE A 88 0.99 -5.82 -13.18
C ILE A 88 0.92 -7.08 -12.32
N TRP A 89 -0.10 -7.92 -12.52
CA TRP A 89 -0.23 -9.21 -11.85
C TRP A 89 0.32 -10.33 -12.73
N ASN A 90 1.46 -10.91 -12.37
CA ASN A 90 2.12 -11.93 -13.19
C ASN A 90 1.68 -13.39 -12.88
N GLY A 91 0.67 -13.57 -12.04
CA GLY A 91 0.18 -14.88 -11.59
C GLY A 91 0.75 -15.38 -10.26
N GLU A 92 1.85 -14.77 -9.78
CA GLU A 92 2.49 -15.09 -8.50
C GLU A 92 2.58 -13.86 -7.58
N ARG A 93 2.87 -12.69 -8.14
CA ARG A 93 3.07 -11.42 -7.43
C ARG A 93 2.63 -10.22 -8.27
N PHE A 94 2.62 -9.05 -7.63
CA PHE A 94 2.54 -7.78 -8.31
C PHE A 94 3.93 -7.28 -8.73
N ASN A 95 4.04 -6.76 -9.94
CA ASN A 95 5.19 -5.99 -10.42
C ASN A 95 5.18 -4.60 -9.77
N ARG A 96 6.35 -3.94 -9.63
CA ARG A 96 6.45 -2.57 -9.08
C ARG A 96 5.68 -1.57 -9.95
N GLY A 97 5.64 -1.83 -11.25
CA GLY A 97 4.89 -1.05 -12.22
C GLY A 97 4.78 -1.76 -13.56
N LYS A 98 4.19 -1.07 -14.55
CA LYS A 98 4.09 -1.60 -15.92
C LYS A 98 5.50 -1.82 -16.48
N ASN A 99 5.79 -3.07 -16.86
CA ASN A 99 7.11 -3.51 -17.36
C ASN A 99 8.26 -3.31 -16.36
N ASP A 100 7.95 -3.20 -15.07
CA ASP A 100 8.94 -3.03 -14.00
C ASP A 100 8.81 -4.19 -13.02
N SER A 101 9.66 -5.20 -13.21
CA SER A 101 9.67 -6.42 -12.41
C SER A 101 10.47 -6.29 -11.12
N THR A 102 10.90 -5.07 -10.73
CA THR A 102 11.61 -4.85 -9.47
C THR A 102 10.83 -5.44 -8.30
N LYS A 103 11.54 -6.10 -7.39
CA LYS A 103 10.97 -6.79 -6.24
C LYS A 103 10.80 -5.80 -5.10
N VAL A 104 9.56 -5.44 -4.78
CA VAL A 104 9.23 -4.57 -3.65
C VAL A 104 8.04 -5.13 -2.87
N VAL A 105 8.03 -4.91 -1.55
CA VAL A 105 7.07 -5.52 -0.63
C VAL A 105 5.70 -4.83 -0.61
N ASP A 106 5.70 -3.51 -0.73
CA ASP A 106 4.53 -2.64 -0.60
C ASP A 106 3.39 -3.02 -1.55
N VAL A 107 3.68 -3.15 -2.85
CA VAL A 107 2.68 -3.50 -3.88
C VAL A 107 2.11 -4.90 -3.66
N GLN A 108 2.81 -5.78 -2.96
CA GLN A 108 2.29 -7.11 -2.60
C GLN A 108 1.22 -6.97 -1.51
N ALA A 109 1.57 -6.29 -0.41
CA ALA A 109 0.66 -6.09 0.70
C ALA A 109 -0.57 -5.27 0.29
N LEU A 110 -0.35 -4.12 -0.36
CA LEU A 110 -1.38 -3.19 -0.79
C LEU A 110 -2.28 -3.77 -1.89
N GLY A 111 -1.70 -4.53 -2.82
CA GLY A 111 -2.44 -5.20 -3.89
C GLY A 111 -3.46 -6.18 -3.32
N VAL A 112 -3.06 -7.00 -2.34
CA VAL A 112 -3.95 -7.95 -1.67
C VAL A 112 -4.97 -7.24 -0.76
N LEU A 113 -4.57 -6.18 -0.05
CA LEU A 113 -5.50 -5.39 0.76
C LEU A 113 -6.63 -4.76 -0.07
N LEU A 114 -6.34 -4.39 -1.31
CA LEU A 114 -7.32 -3.79 -2.23
C LEU A 114 -8.15 -4.85 -2.98
N LEU A 115 -7.48 -5.84 -3.57
CA LEU A 115 -8.09 -6.77 -4.53
C LEU A 115 -8.58 -8.07 -3.89
N GLY A 116 -8.21 -8.33 -2.63
CA GLY A 116 -8.69 -9.44 -1.83
C GLY A 116 -7.83 -10.70 -1.89
N SER A 117 -8.26 -11.71 -1.14
CA SER A 117 -7.50 -12.93 -0.84
C SER A 117 -7.21 -13.82 -2.05
N SER A 118 -7.89 -13.63 -3.19
CA SER A 118 -7.55 -14.32 -4.44
C SER A 118 -6.13 -14.01 -4.92
N TYR A 119 -5.55 -12.89 -4.46
CA TYR A 119 -4.18 -12.46 -4.77
C TYR A 119 -3.17 -12.80 -3.67
N SER A 120 -3.57 -13.54 -2.63
CA SER A 120 -2.74 -13.87 -1.46
C SER A 120 -1.43 -14.60 -1.78
N LYS A 121 -1.29 -15.21 -2.97
CA LYS A 121 0.00 -15.72 -3.47
C LYS A 121 1.11 -14.66 -3.42
N ALA A 122 0.77 -13.39 -3.60
CA ALA A 122 1.71 -12.27 -3.49
C ALA A 122 2.34 -12.19 -2.09
N LEU A 123 1.57 -12.50 -1.05
CA LEU A 123 2.05 -12.46 0.33
C LEU A 123 3.03 -13.58 0.62
N THR A 124 2.70 -14.81 0.17
CA THR A 124 3.62 -15.96 0.26
C THR A 124 4.89 -15.72 -0.55
N TRP A 125 4.77 -15.11 -1.72
CA TRP A 125 5.91 -14.73 -2.53
C TRP A 125 6.81 -13.71 -1.81
N ALA A 126 6.22 -12.69 -1.17
CA ALA A 126 6.96 -11.71 -0.39
C ALA A 126 7.67 -12.37 0.80
N GLU A 127 7.01 -13.29 1.53
CA GLU A 127 7.66 -14.05 2.61
C GLU A 127 8.88 -14.84 2.15
N LYS A 128 8.82 -15.39 0.94
CA LYS A 128 9.92 -16.18 0.37
C LYS A 128 11.09 -15.30 -0.09
N ASN A 129 10.82 -14.08 -0.56
CA ASN A 129 11.81 -13.28 -1.29
C ASN A 129 12.31 -12.05 -0.53
N LEU A 130 11.51 -11.49 0.38
CA LEU A 130 11.72 -10.17 0.98
C LEU A 130 11.77 -10.22 2.52
N LYS A 131 11.53 -11.40 3.11
CA LYS A 131 11.58 -11.60 4.56
C LYS A 131 13.02 -11.69 5.05
N LEU A 132 13.29 -11.06 6.18
CA LEU A 132 14.57 -11.14 6.89
C LEU A 132 14.38 -10.96 8.39
N SER A 133 15.47 -11.06 9.15
CA SER A 133 15.53 -10.69 10.55
C SER A 133 16.76 -9.82 10.82
N LYS A 134 16.62 -8.79 11.65
CA LYS A 134 17.68 -7.86 12.05
C LYS A 134 17.63 -7.62 13.54
N THR A 135 18.79 -7.34 14.12
CA THR A 135 18.88 -7.00 15.54
C THR A 135 18.49 -5.54 15.76
N TYR A 136 17.57 -5.31 16.70
CA TYR A 136 17.22 -3.99 17.22
C TYR A 136 17.20 -4.07 18.75
N ASN A 137 17.93 -3.20 19.45
CA ASN A 137 18.05 -3.20 20.93
C ASN A 137 18.29 -4.60 21.54
N SER A 138 19.27 -5.34 20.98
CA SER A 138 19.64 -6.70 21.41
C SER A 138 18.56 -7.78 21.22
N GLN A 139 17.49 -7.49 20.48
CA GLN A 139 16.46 -8.46 20.12
C GLN A 139 16.41 -8.67 18.61
N ALA A 140 16.15 -9.91 18.19
CA ALA A 140 15.87 -10.20 16.79
C ALA A 140 14.44 -9.76 16.45
N VAL A 141 14.33 -8.97 15.37
CA VAL A 141 13.08 -8.51 14.78
C VAL A 141 12.97 -9.09 13.39
N ALA A 142 11.98 -9.95 13.16
CA ALA A 142 11.67 -10.50 11.86
C ALA A 142 10.60 -9.68 11.15
N GLY A 143 10.77 -9.48 9.85
CA GLY A 143 9.83 -8.71 9.05
C GLY A 143 10.25 -8.71 7.59
N PHE A 144 9.96 -7.62 6.90
CA PHE A 144 10.21 -7.49 5.48
C PHE A 144 11.08 -6.28 5.20
N ASP A 145 11.98 -6.41 4.25
CA ASP A 145 12.67 -5.28 3.66
C ASP A 145 11.78 -4.64 2.60
N PHE A 146 12.06 -3.39 2.24
CA PHE A 146 11.41 -2.71 1.12
C PHE A 146 11.66 -3.47 -0.19
N ASP A 147 12.90 -3.89 -0.43
CA ASP A 147 13.33 -4.58 -1.64
C ASP A 147 14.19 -5.83 -1.36
N SER A 148 14.84 -6.39 -2.38
CA SER A 148 15.55 -7.67 -2.28
C SER A 148 17.00 -7.59 -1.79
N ASN A 149 17.48 -6.43 -1.34
CA ASN A 149 18.84 -6.31 -0.77
C ASN A 149 18.94 -6.92 0.66
N LEU A 150 17.81 -7.04 1.37
CA LEU A 150 17.68 -7.60 2.71
C LEU A 150 18.65 -6.97 3.74
N ASP A 151 18.84 -5.65 3.65
CA ASP A 151 19.74 -4.90 4.50
C ASP A 151 19.09 -4.38 5.79
N THR A 152 17.75 -4.26 5.85
CA THR A 152 17.02 -3.80 7.03
C THR A 152 15.59 -4.34 7.10
N VAL A 153 14.97 -4.34 8.29
CA VAL A 153 13.53 -4.58 8.39
C VAL A 153 12.83 -3.23 8.29
N TRP A 154 12.03 -3.05 7.25
CA TRP A 154 11.19 -1.87 7.05
C TRP A 154 9.82 -2.07 7.71
N LEU A 155 9.53 -1.30 8.76
CA LEU A 155 8.38 -1.56 9.62
C LEU A 155 7.04 -1.19 8.96
N GLU A 156 7.04 -0.23 8.03
CA GLU A 156 5.81 0.11 7.31
C GLU A 156 5.37 -1.05 6.40
N GLY A 157 6.27 -1.57 5.55
CA GLY A 157 5.98 -2.76 4.72
C GLY A 157 5.64 -3.98 5.58
N THR A 158 6.31 -4.15 6.73
CA THR A 158 6.01 -5.26 7.65
C THR A 158 4.59 -5.19 8.23
N LEU A 159 4.14 -4.00 8.65
CA LEU A 159 2.78 -3.82 9.18
C LEU A 159 1.71 -3.84 8.08
N GLN A 160 2.03 -3.39 6.85
CA GLN A 160 1.19 -3.58 5.68
C GLN A 160 0.98 -5.08 5.39
N MET A 161 2.06 -5.87 5.39
CA MET A 161 2.02 -7.32 5.23
C MET A 161 1.19 -7.99 6.32
N ALA A 162 1.42 -7.61 7.59
CA ALA A 162 0.65 -8.13 8.73
C ALA A 162 -0.86 -7.94 8.53
N LEU A 163 -1.30 -6.71 8.21
CA LEU A 163 -2.72 -6.43 7.99
C LEU A 163 -3.26 -7.18 6.77
N SER A 164 -2.46 -7.32 5.71
CA SER A 164 -2.85 -8.04 4.50
C SER A 164 -3.06 -9.53 4.74
N PHE A 165 -2.17 -10.17 5.53
CA PHE A 165 -2.36 -11.54 6.00
C PHE A 165 -3.63 -11.70 6.81
N TYR A 166 -3.84 -10.82 7.80
CA TYR A 166 -5.04 -10.83 8.62
C TYR A 166 -6.32 -10.73 7.76
N LYS A 167 -6.36 -9.76 6.83
CA LYS A 167 -7.50 -9.55 5.93
C LYS A 167 -7.71 -10.67 4.91
N SER A 168 -6.69 -11.51 4.70
CA SER A 168 -6.75 -12.70 3.86
C SER A 168 -7.05 -13.98 4.64
N ASN A 169 -7.54 -13.87 5.89
CA ASN A 169 -7.82 -14.99 6.80
C ASN A 169 -6.59 -15.80 7.24
N ASN A 170 -5.37 -15.31 7.02
CA ASN A 170 -4.15 -15.85 7.62
C ASN A 170 -3.79 -15.03 8.86
N THR A 171 -4.63 -15.15 9.89
CA THR A 171 -4.46 -14.38 11.14
C THR A 171 -3.17 -14.74 11.88
N SER A 172 -2.73 -16.00 11.78
CA SER A 172 -1.46 -16.46 12.38
C SER A 172 -0.26 -15.67 11.87
N ASN A 173 -0.09 -15.55 10.54
CA ASN A 173 1.00 -14.73 10.00
C ASN A 173 0.78 -13.23 10.28
N GLY A 174 -0.48 -12.77 10.24
CA GLY A 174 -0.82 -11.39 10.61
C GLY A 174 -0.32 -11.03 12.01
N ASP A 175 -0.68 -11.83 13.01
CA ASP A 175 -0.33 -11.58 14.41
C ASP A 175 1.17 -11.81 14.66
N THR A 176 1.79 -12.76 13.96
CA THR A 176 3.25 -12.98 14.01
C THR A 176 4.00 -11.70 13.62
N TYR A 177 3.75 -11.15 12.42
CA TYR A 177 4.48 -9.97 11.96
C TYR A 177 4.10 -8.69 12.71
N TYR A 178 2.86 -8.59 13.18
CA TYR A 178 2.45 -7.52 14.07
C TYR A 178 3.23 -7.56 15.40
N ASN A 179 3.35 -8.73 16.03
CA ASN A 179 4.09 -8.90 17.28
C ASN A 179 5.60 -8.67 17.11
N GLU A 180 6.17 -9.03 15.95
CA GLU A 180 7.56 -8.68 15.63
C GLU A 180 7.74 -7.15 15.54
N ALA A 181 6.84 -6.44 14.88
CA ALA A 181 6.88 -4.99 14.80
C ALA A 181 6.73 -4.32 16.19
N LEU A 182 5.94 -4.90 17.10
CA LEU A 182 5.77 -4.39 18.47
C LEU A 182 7.08 -4.31 19.27
N LYS A 183 8.08 -5.14 18.97
CA LYS A 183 9.41 -5.07 19.59
C LYS A 183 10.14 -3.74 19.32
N THR A 184 9.66 -2.96 18.35
CA THR A 184 10.27 -1.69 17.91
C THR A 184 9.45 -0.46 18.32
N VAL A 185 8.37 -0.66 19.10
CA VAL A 185 7.58 0.44 19.66
C VAL A 185 8.39 1.16 20.74
N GLN A 186 8.34 2.48 20.69
CA GLN A 186 9.03 3.38 21.59
C GLN A 186 8.15 3.71 22.80
N SER A 187 8.74 4.29 23.85
CA SER A 187 8.02 4.64 25.08
C SER A 187 6.87 5.64 24.90
N ASP A 188 6.90 6.44 23.84
CA ASP A 188 5.83 7.37 23.46
C ASP A 188 4.73 6.75 22.58
N GLY A 189 4.81 5.43 22.31
CA GLY A 189 3.89 4.69 21.45
C GLY A 189 4.15 4.82 19.96
N SER A 190 5.14 5.61 19.54
CA SER A 190 5.60 5.63 18.14
C SER A 190 6.37 4.36 17.80
N ILE A 191 6.49 4.06 16.51
CA ILE A 191 7.34 2.99 16.00
C ILE A 191 8.41 3.58 15.08
N ILE A 192 9.59 2.96 15.06
CA ILE A 192 10.67 3.35 14.16
C ILE A 192 10.35 2.97 12.70
N LEU A 193 11.01 3.64 11.75
CA LEU A 193 10.90 3.36 10.32
C LEU A 193 11.55 2.03 9.93
N ALA A 194 12.76 1.79 10.41
CA ALA A 194 13.52 0.57 10.15
C ALA A 194 14.40 0.17 11.35
N THR A 195 14.83 -1.09 11.41
CA THR A 195 15.64 -1.62 12.53
C THR A 195 17.08 -1.11 12.55
N ASN A 196 17.63 -0.73 11.39
CA ASN A 196 18.99 -0.19 11.24
C ASN A 196 19.05 0.80 10.07
N LYS A 197 20.22 1.41 9.84
CA LYS A 197 20.45 2.11 8.58
C LYS A 197 20.43 1.09 7.44
N GLY A 198 19.54 1.28 6.48
CA GLY A 198 19.37 0.43 5.31
C GLY A 198 19.05 1.26 4.06
N THR A 199 18.69 0.60 2.97
CA THR A 199 18.36 1.23 1.70
C THR A 199 17.00 0.78 1.18
N ALA A 200 16.30 1.67 0.48
CA ALA A 200 15.03 1.40 -0.16
C ALA A 200 15.05 1.94 -1.60
N GLY A 201 15.06 1.03 -2.57
CA GLY A 201 15.14 1.39 -3.98
C GLY A 201 16.43 2.14 -4.34
N ASP A 202 16.32 3.02 -5.34
CA ASP A 202 17.50 3.49 -6.08
C ASP A 202 18.27 4.65 -5.42
N SER A 203 17.77 5.26 -4.34
CA SER A 203 18.44 6.44 -3.74
C SER A 203 18.08 6.77 -2.29
N TRP A 204 17.19 6.01 -1.64
CA TRP A 204 16.66 6.38 -0.33
C TRP A 204 17.28 5.51 0.76
N THR A 205 17.60 6.13 1.89
CA THR A 205 18.10 5.41 3.07
C THR A 205 17.02 5.34 4.13
N LEU A 206 16.86 4.16 4.71
CA LEU A 206 16.03 3.93 5.88
C LEU A 206 16.87 4.13 7.14
N GLN A 207 16.24 4.59 8.22
CA GLN A 207 16.89 4.88 9.49
C GLN A 207 16.03 4.40 10.66
N ALA A 208 16.65 4.14 11.80
CA ALA A 208 15.96 3.83 13.05
C ALA A 208 15.38 5.08 13.73
N TRP A 209 14.65 5.88 12.96
CA TRP A 209 13.95 7.07 13.44
C TRP A 209 12.48 6.77 13.63
N ARG A 210 11.87 7.40 14.64
CA ARG A 210 10.42 7.41 14.83
C ARG A 210 9.74 7.92 13.56
N ALA A 211 8.72 7.22 13.08
CA ALA A 211 8.05 7.58 11.84
C ALA A 211 6.53 7.42 11.91
N ILE A 212 5.82 8.39 11.31
CA ILE A 212 4.35 8.44 11.29
C ILE A 212 3.77 7.28 10.48
N ALA A 213 4.40 6.90 9.37
CA ALA A 213 3.86 5.91 8.46
C ALA A 213 3.71 4.52 9.10
N PRO A 214 4.76 3.88 9.66
CA PRO A 214 4.59 2.62 10.37
C PRO A 214 3.72 2.78 11.63
N THR A 215 3.75 3.93 12.31
CA THR A 215 2.86 4.19 13.47
C THR A 215 1.39 4.14 13.04
N SER A 216 1.07 4.68 11.87
CA SER A 216 -0.28 4.65 11.31
C SER A 216 -0.70 3.21 10.96
N TRP A 217 0.18 2.43 10.34
CA TRP A 217 -0.12 1.02 10.03
C TRP A 217 -0.28 0.15 11.27
N LEU A 218 0.42 0.46 12.36
CA LEU A 218 0.22 -0.19 13.66
C LEU A 218 -1.22 0.05 14.17
N ILE A 219 -1.70 1.30 14.09
CA ILE A 219 -3.08 1.66 14.46
C ILE A 219 -4.08 0.96 13.53
N PHE A 220 -3.83 0.93 12.22
CA PHE A 220 -4.68 0.23 11.26
C PHE A 220 -4.79 -1.27 11.56
N TYR A 221 -3.69 -1.92 11.94
CA TYR A 221 -3.73 -3.31 12.38
C TYR A 221 -4.56 -3.50 13.65
N ASN A 222 -4.38 -2.65 14.66
CA ASN A 222 -5.16 -2.74 15.89
C ASN A 222 -6.67 -2.55 15.66
N LEU A 223 -7.03 -1.60 14.81
CA LEU A 223 -8.43 -1.32 14.44
C LEU A 223 -8.99 -2.32 13.43
N LYS A 224 -8.16 -3.25 12.91
CA LYS A 224 -8.49 -4.13 11.80
C LYS A 224 -9.07 -3.34 10.62
N PHE A 225 -8.56 -2.14 10.38
CA PHE A 225 -9.04 -1.19 9.39
C PHE A 225 -8.06 -1.12 8.22
N SER A 226 -8.55 -1.21 6.99
CA SER A 226 -7.74 -0.97 5.80
C SER A 226 -8.01 0.44 5.26
N PRO A 227 -6.98 1.29 5.06
CA PRO A 227 -7.17 2.60 4.42
C PRO A 227 -7.58 2.48 2.94
N LEU A 228 -7.42 1.28 2.34
CA LEU A 228 -7.84 0.95 0.98
C LEU A 228 -9.30 0.45 0.88
N VAL A 229 -10.11 0.69 1.92
CA VAL A 229 -11.52 0.30 1.95
C VAL A 229 -12.29 0.84 0.74
N LEU A 230 -13.12 -0.02 0.14
CA LEU A 230 -14.07 0.31 -0.91
C LEU A 230 -15.49 0.29 -0.33
N TYR A 231 -16.28 1.33 -0.59
CA TYR A 231 -17.72 1.37 -0.30
C TYR A 231 -18.51 1.70 -1.55
#